data_AF-A0A2U1JLW1-F1
#
_entry.id   AF-A0A2U1JLW1-F1
#
_cell.length_a   1.000
_cell.length_b   1.000
_cell.length_c   1.000
_cell.angle_alpha   90.00
_cell.angle_beta   90.00
_cell.angle_gamma   90.00
#
_symmetry.space_group_name_H-M   'P 1'
#
loop_
_entity.id
_entity.type
_entity.pdbx_description
1 polymer ?
#
loop_
_entity_poly.entity_id
_entity_poly.type
_entity_poly.pdbx_seq_one_letter_code
_entity_poly.pdbx_strand_id
1 'polypeptide(L)'
;MKIISPLNIKKMKTRLLSAIMVLSLLFMQNLSFGQAPKLGTSANFVLFSSVGAVRNTGITHLTGNVGTNSGSSTGFGNVDGVMHDGDGTSAQCGADLLIAYNLLNSAIPNYFPAPLLGNGQILVPGIYSIPSVASLDHVLNLDAKGNPNAIFIFQIDGAFATTSNSEVKLLNGAKACNVFWKIEGLVSLATGTIMKGTVIANNAAIIMNTGVSLEGRALSTTGSIDVDGILSYIPIGCGSPILNGPSAPALKSTECYAIFSAGGSVSNAGVSTVTGDIGTNVGLTTGFDAMYVKGEIHPKPDTSTAQAAADLNDVYNYLNVLPYDIELLYPAELGNDLVLTPHTYLLNAATVLTNTVYLNAQGNANAVFIIKINGALSTSTYAKVLLINGAQAKNVYWKIDGAVLISDYSEIKGTVVANNGAVDLTTGVVLNGRAFTTTGALSTAAVSVVMPVGCPTMGTHSFNEVQKVTIYPNPFHSTLTIEIKDAYEMNNAQIVLYDVFGREVKKAAVTEKITTLEMGDLTSGFYLYKIISNKKVVQSGKLMAK
;
A
#
# COMPACT_ATOMS: atom_id res chain seq x y z
N MET A 1 -59.04 20.61 -56.19
CA MET A 1 -57.78 19.96 -55.76
C MET A 1 -56.78 21.06 -55.39
N LYS A 2 -56.70 21.46 -54.11
CA LYS A 2 -55.78 22.54 -53.67
C LYS A 2 -54.38 21.94 -53.53
N ILE A 3 -53.52 22.20 -54.51
CA ILE A 3 -52.12 21.76 -54.54
C ILE A 3 -51.37 22.60 -53.50
N ILE A 4 -51.00 21.99 -52.37
CA ILE A 4 -50.16 22.62 -51.36
C ILE A 4 -48.75 22.71 -51.94
N SER A 5 -48.24 23.93 -52.10
CA SER A 5 -46.92 24.16 -52.68
C SER A 5 -45.80 23.52 -51.82
N PRO A 6 -44.71 23.02 -52.42
CA PRO A 6 -43.61 22.36 -51.71
C PRO A 6 -42.93 23.27 -50.65
N LEU A 7 -43.03 24.59 -50.81
CA LEU A 7 -42.56 25.58 -49.84
C LEU A 7 -43.37 25.56 -48.52
N ASN A 8 -44.67 25.28 -48.59
CA ASN A 8 -45.55 25.18 -47.41
C ASN A 8 -45.29 23.91 -46.61
N ILE A 9 -44.97 22.79 -47.28
CA ILE A 9 -44.64 21.52 -46.62
C ILE A 9 -43.32 21.64 -45.84
N LYS A 10 -42.33 22.34 -46.39
CA LYS A 10 -41.03 22.56 -45.73
C LYS A 10 -41.18 23.43 -44.47
N LYS A 11 -41.94 24.53 -44.55
CA LYS A 11 -42.27 25.39 -43.38
C LYS A 11 -43.06 24.65 -42.30
N MET A 12 -44.00 23.79 -42.68
CA MET A 12 -44.81 23.01 -41.75
C MET A 12 -43.98 21.94 -41.02
N LYS A 13 -43.04 21.27 -41.72
CA LYS A 13 -42.10 20.32 -41.11
C LYS A 13 -41.15 20.99 -40.12
N THR A 14 -40.62 22.17 -40.45
CA THR A 14 -39.75 22.92 -39.51
C THR A 14 -40.51 23.34 -38.25
N ARG A 15 -41.75 23.83 -38.38
CA ARG A 15 -42.58 24.18 -37.21
C ARG A 15 -42.96 22.98 -36.35
N LEU A 16 -43.24 21.83 -36.97
CA LEU A 16 -43.52 20.59 -36.26
C LEU A 16 -42.28 20.08 -35.51
N LEU A 17 -41.09 20.16 -36.13
CA LEU A 17 -39.83 19.80 -35.48
C LEU A 17 -39.55 20.71 -34.27
N SER A 18 -39.73 22.03 -34.42
CA SER A 18 -39.57 22.99 -33.32
C SER A 18 -40.56 22.72 -32.19
N ALA A 19 -41.82 22.39 -32.51
CA ALA A 19 -42.84 22.06 -31.51
C ALA A 19 -42.52 20.77 -30.75
N ILE A 20 -42.04 19.73 -31.43
CA ILE A 20 -41.61 18.46 -30.80
C ILE A 20 -40.37 18.70 -29.93
N MET A 21 -39.42 19.54 -30.36
CA MET A 21 -38.23 19.87 -29.59
C MET A 21 -38.59 20.64 -28.30
N VAL A 22 -39.47 21.63 -28.38
CA VAL A 22 -39.95 22.38 -27.21
C VAL A 22 -40.75 21.48 -26.27
N LEU A 23 -41.61 20.59 -26.80
CA LEU A 23 -42.35 19.62 -25.98
C LEU A 23 -41.42 18.62 -25.29
N SER A 24 -40.36 18.16 -25.97
CA SER A 24 -39.34 17.28 -25.37
C SER A 24 -38.55 17.96 -24.25
N LEU A 25 -38.26 19.26 -24.38
CA LEU A 25 -37.61 20.08 -23.35
C LEU A 25 -38.55 20.35 -22.15
N LEU A 26 -39.86 20.41 -22.36
CA LEU A 26 -40.87 20.54 -21.29
C LEU A 26 -41.06 19.24 -20.48
N PHE A 27 -40.84 18.07 -21.09
CA PHE A 27 -40.89 16.77 -20.39
C PHE A 27 -39.56 16.38 -19.69
N MET A 28 -38.48 17.17 -19.86
CA MET A 28 -37.18 16.93 -19.20
C MET A 28 -36.99 17.70 -17.87
N GLN A 29 -38.02 18.34 -17.32
CA GLN A 29 -37.87 19.33 -16.24
C GLN A 29 -37.66 18.77 -14.80
N ASN A 30 -37.24 17.52 -14.59
CA ASN A 30 -37.13 16.97 -13.22
C ASN A 30 -35.82 16.24 -12.87
N LEU A 31 -34.70 16.54 -13.53
CA LEU A 31 -33.40 16.04 -13.08
C LEU A 31 -32.47 17.21 -12.73
N SER A 32 -32.77 17.87 -11.60
CA SER A 32 -31.74 18.61 -10.89
C SER A 32 -30.87 17.60 -10.16
N PHE A 33 -29.72 17.28 -10.73
CA PHE A 33 -28.67 16.57 -9.99
C PHE A 33 -28.02 17.60 -9.07
N GLY A 34 -28.26 17.49 -7.76
CA GLY A 34 -27.49 18.26 -6.79
C GLY A 34 -25.99 18.04 -7.05
N GLN A 35 -25.19 19.10 -7.06
CA GLN A 35 -23.74 18.96 -7.06
C GLN A 35 -23.29 18.68 -5.62
N ALA A 36 -22.40 17.70 -5.43
CA ALA A 36 -21.84 17.45 -4.11
C ALA A 36 -21.16 18.72 -3.59
N PRO A 37 -21.46 19.19 -2.36
CA PRO A 37 -20.80 20.35 -1.78
C PRO A 37 -19.29 20.16 -1.76
N LYS A 38 -18.55 21.16 -2.24
CA LYS A 38 -17.10 21.16 -2.11
C LYS A 38 -16.75 21.41 -0.65
N LEU A 39 -15.97 20.51 -0.06
CA LEU A 39 -15.52 20.60 1.33
C LEU A 39 -14.24 21.45 1.49
N GLY A 40 -13.55 21.80 0.40
CA GLY A 40 -12.26 22.50 0.50
C GLY A 40 -11.27 21.71 1.35
N THR A 41 -10.52 22.41 2.21
CA THR A 41 -9.57 21.81 3.16
C THR A 41 -10.23 20.95 4.24
N SER A 42 -11.52 21.16 4.56
CA SER A 42 -12.26 20.28 5.47
C SER A 42 -12.41 18.85 4.93
N ALA A 43 -12.17 18.64 3.63
CA ALA A 43 -12.10 17.30 3.05
C ALA A 43 -10.97 16.45 3.64
N ASN A 44 -9.90 17.07 4.16
CA ASN A 44 -8.71 16.40 4.69
C ASN A 44 -8.83 16.03 6.16
N PHE A 45 -9.90 16.46 6.84
CA PHE A 45 -10.13 16.17 8.25
C PHE A 45 -11.13 15.04 8.44
N VAL A 46 -10.83 14.13 9.36
CA VAL A 46 -11.74 13.10 9.85
C VAL A 46 -12.54 13.60 11.05
N LEU A 47 -11.89 14.36 11.94
CA LEU A 47 -12.52 15.06 13.08
C LEU A 47 -12.08 16.53 13.04
N PHE A 48 -13.01 17.47 13.07
CA PHE A 48 -12.65 18.89 13.12
C PHE A 48 -13.70 19.76 13.80
N SER A 49 -13.28 20.67 14.68
CA SER A 49 -14.13 21.73 15.20
C SER A 49 -13.57 23.11 14.87
N SER A 50 -14.40 24.03 14.37
CA SER A 50 -13.95 25.42 14.16
C SER A 50 -13.77 26.16 15.49
N VAL A 51 -14.62 25.84 16.49
CA VAL A 51 -14.56 26.37 17.84
C VAL A 51 -15.06 25.29 18.81
N GLY A 52 -14.16 24.72 19.59
CA GLY A 52 -14.46 23.64 20.53
C GLY A 52 -13.28 22.71 20.75
N ALA A 53 -13.29 22.00 21.87
CA ALA A 53 -12.30 20.97 22.14
C ALA A 53 -12.61 19.69 21.35
N VAL A 54 -11.58 18.95 20.98
CA VAL A 54 -11.68 17.64 20.34
C VAL A 54 -11.03 16.62 21.27
N ARG A 55 -11.80 15.68 21.82
CA ARG A 55 -11.35 14.79 22.89
C ARG A 55 -11.50 13.34 22.51
N ASN A 56 -10.49 12.56 22.83
CA ASN A 56 -10.53 11.11 22.75
C ASN A 56 -10.43 10.47 24.13
N THR A 57 -11.18 9.37 24.29
CA THR A 57 -11.04 8.40 25.36
C THR A 57 -10.89 7.00 24.75
N GLY A 58 -10.17 6.12 25.43
CA GLY A 58 -9.88 4.78 24.88
C GLY A 58 -8.97 4.78 23.64
N ILE A 59 -8.84 3.63 23.01
CA ILE A 59 -8.01 3.42 21.81
C ILE A 59 -8.87 3.64 20.57
N THR A 60 -8.54 4.68 19.81
CA THR A 60 -9.29 5.12 18.62
C THR A 60 -8.40 5.03 17.39
N HIS A 61 -8.97 4.61 16.26
CA HIS A 61 -8.29 4.49 14.97
C HIS A 61 -8.83 5.54 14.01
N LEU A 62 -7.95 6.44 13.56
CA LEU A 62 -8.31 7.58 12.74
C LEU A 62 -7.44 7.66 11.49
N THR A 63 -8.07 7.77 10.33
CA THR A 63 -7.40 8.07 9.06
C THR A 63 -7.93 9.40 8.52
N GLY A 64 -7.07 10.40 8.51
CA GLY A 64 -7.38 11.79 8.21
C GLY A 64 -6.93 12.74 9.31
N ASN A 65 -6.83 14.03 8.99
CA ASN A 65 -6.40 15.03 9.95
C ASN A 65 -7.41 15.20 11.10
N VAL A 66 -6.90 15.55 12.26
CA VAL A 66 -7.70 15.83 13.46
C VAL A 66 -7.32 17.21 13.96
N GLY A 67 -8.29 18.01 14.42
CA GLY A 67 -7.91 19.30 14.96
C GLY A 67 -9.04 20.22 15.35
N THR A 68 -8.65 21.37 15.89
CA THR A 68 -9.56 22.47 16.16
C THR A 68 -8.91 23.82 15.87
N ASN A 69 -9.69 24.74 15.30
CA ASN A 69 -9.19 26.10 15.07
C ASN A 69 -9.19 26.96 16.35
N SER A 70 -10.08 26.66 17.31
CA SER A 70 -10.13 27.35 18.60
C SER A 70 -10.54 26.37 19.69
N GLY A 71 -9.56 25.83 20.41
CA GLY A 71 -9.70 24.76 21.39
C GLY A 71 -8.40 23.97 21.51
N SER A 72 -8.49 22.71 21.93
CA SER A 72 -7.39 21.76 21.88
C SER A 72 -7.87 20.34 21.57
N SER A 73 -6.99 19.58 20.91
CA SER A 73 -7.13 18.14 20.71
C SER A 73 -6.43 17.37 21.84
N THR A 74 -7.15 16.54 22.59
CA THR A 74 -6.59 15.84 23.76
C THR A 74 -7.00 14.36 23.85
N GLY A 75 -6.13 13.56 24.48
CA GLY A 75 -6.40 12.13 24.73
C GLY A 75 -6.21 11.20 23.54
N PHE A 76 -5.70 11.69 22.41
CA PHE A 76 -5.37 10.86 21.24
C PHE A 76 -4.05 10.12 21.43
N GLY A 77 -3.97 8.92 20.86
CA GLY A 77 -2.71 8.22 20.59
C GLY A 77 -2.22 8.51 19.17
N ASN A 78 -1.63 7.52 18.51
CA ASN A 78 -1.23 7.64 17.10
C ASN A 78 -2.43 7.81 16.16
N VAL A 79 -2.37 8.81 15.28
CA VAL A 79 -3.38 9.13 14.26
C VAL A 79 -2.74 8.99 12.88
N ASP A 80 -3.42 8.34 11.92
CA ASP A 80 -3.01 8.31 10.52
C ASP A 80 -3.46 9.60 9.81
N GLY A 81 -2.84 10.71 10.22
CA GLY A 81 -3.14 12.06 9.80
C GLY A 81 -2.40 13.09 10.67
N VAL A 82 -2.49 14.36 10.29
CA VAL A 82 -1.82 15.45 11.02
C VAL A 82 -2.76 16.07 12.05
N MET A 83 -2.22 16.36 13.23
CA MET A 83 -2.92 17.09 14.30
C MET A 83 -2.78 18.60 14.07
N HIS A 84 -3.90 19.32 13.92
CA HIS A 84 -3.93 20.76 13.62
C HIS A 84 -4.73 21.55 14.67
N ASP A 85 -4.05 22.11 15.67
CA ASP A 85 -4.68 22.93 16.71
C ASP A 85 -4.22 24.40 16.59
N GLY A 86 -5.16 25.29 16.27
CA GLY A 86 -4.92 26.75 16.21
C GLY A 86 -3.86 27.23 15.20
N ASP A 87 -3.70 26.53 14.08
CA ASP A 87 -2.75 26.85 13.02
C ASP A 87 -3.43 27.37 11.74
N GLY A 88 -2.63 27.68 10.70
CA GLY A 88 -3.17 28.17 9.44
C GLY A 88 -4.04 27.16 8.69
N THR A 89 -3.80 25.85 8.87
CA THR A 89 -4.57 24.78 8.24
C THR A 89 -5.92 24.63 8.92
N SER A 90 -5.97 24.64 10.25
CA SER A 90 -7.23 24.60 11.00
C SER A 90 -8.06 25.87 10.77
N ALA A 91 -7.43 27.04 10.65
CA ALA A 91 -8.12 28.29 10.28
C ALA A 91 -8.79 28.21 8.90
N GLN A 92 -8.08 27.73 7.88
CA GLN A 92 -8.66 27.55 6.55
C GLN A 92 -9.75 26.47 6.55
N CYS A 93 -9.58 25.39 7.31
CA CYS A 93 -10.58 24.34 7.47
C CYS A 93 -11.89 24.89 8.05
N GLY A 94 -11.82 25.78 9.04
CA GLY A 94 -13.00 26.47 9.60
C GLY A 94 -13.74 27.31 8.56
N ALA A 95 -13.01 28.06 7.74
CA ALA A 95 -13.60 28.87 6.67
C ALA A 95 -14.27 28.00 5.59
N ASP A 96 -13.60 26.94 5.14
CA ASP A 96 -14.12 26.02 4.12
C ASP A 96 -15.32 25.21 4.64
N LEU A 97 -15.29 24.81 5.92
CA LEU A 97 -16.40 24.15 6.58
C LEU A 97 -17.65 25.04 6.60
N LEU A 98 -17.50 26.33 6.92
CA LEU A 98 -18.62 27.28 6.90
C LEU A 98 -19.23 27.42 5.49
N ILE A 99 -18.39 27.44 4.45
CA ILE A 99 -18.86 27.46 3.05
C ILE A 99 -19.64 26.17 2.73
N ALA A 100 -19.10 25.01 3.07
CA ALA A 100 -19.76 23.72 2.86
C ALA A 100 -21.10 23.63 3.59
N TYR A 101 -21.15 24.09 4.85
CA TYR A 101 -22.38 24.20 5.63
C TYR A 101 -23.42 25.08 4.93
N ASN A 102 -23.05 26.28 4.45
CA ASN A 102 -23.98 27.18 3.77
C ASN A 102 -24.52 26.59 2.46
N LEU A 103 -23.70 25.85 1.71
CA LEU A 103 -24.14 25.11 0.53
C LEU A 103 -25.16 24.02 0.88
N LEU A 104 -24.89 23.26 1.95
CA LEU A 104 -25.83 22.24 2.43
C LEU A 104 -27.13 22.86 2.94
N ASN A 105 -27.07 24.00 3.64
CA ASN A 105 -28.24 24.69 4.17
C ASN A 105 -29.13 25.29 3.07
N SER A 106 -28.54 25.72 1.95
CA SER A 106 -29.27 26.30 0.82
C SER A 106 -29.80 25.25 -0.17
N ALA A 107 -29.42 23.98 0.00
CA ALA A 107 -29.94 22.90 -0.83
C ALA A 107 -31.46 22.77 -0.65
N ILE A 108 -32.20 22.63 -1.75
CA ILE A 108 -33.67 22.63 -1.74
C ILE A 108 -34.17 21.19 -1.53
N PRO A 109 -34.89 20.89 -0.43
CA PRO A 109 -35.41 19.55 -0.17
C PRO A 109 -36.43 19.09 -1.21
N ASN A 110 -36.39 17.81 -1.52
CA ASN A 110 -37.39 17.13 -2.35
C ASN A 110 -38.01 15.91 -1.66
N TYR A 111 -37.56 15.56 -0.44
CA TYR A 111 -38.12 14.51 0.39
C TYR A 111 -38.27 14.96 1.85
N PHE A 112 -39.34 14.50 2.51
CA PHE A 112 -39.69 14.87 3.88
C PHE A 112 -40.07 13.63 4.69
N PRO A 113 -39.10 12.80 5.10
CA PRO A 113 -39.37 11.59 5.85
C PRO A 113 -39.82 11.92 7.28
N ALA A 114 -40.36 10.91 7.97
CA ALA A 114 -40.63 11.01 9.40
C ALA A 114 -39.30 11.16 10.18
N PRO A 115 -39.34 11.71 11.41
CA PRO A 115 -38.16 11.88 12.26
C PRO A 115 -37.36 10.60 12.59
N LEU A 116 -38.02 9.45 12.56
CA LEU A 116 -37.38 8.14 12.74
C LEU A 116 -36.92 7.61 11.38
N LEU A 117 -35.61 7.53 11.17
CA LEU A 117 -34.96 6.88 10.06
C LEU A 117 -34.55 5.45 10.43
N GLY A 118 -34.37 4.60 9.41
CA GLY A 118 -33.85 3.24 9.58
C GLY A 118 -34.94 2.18 9.54
N ASN A 119 -34.89 1.15 10.38
CA ASN A 119 -35.84 0.03 10.38
C ASN A 119 -36.03 -0.64 9.00
N GLY A 120 -34.94 -0.74 8.23
CA GLY A 120 -34.93 -1.31 6.88
C GLY A 120 -35.35 -0.33 5.78
N GLN A 121 -35.64 0.93 6.10
CA GLN A 121 -35.99 1.96 5.14
C GLN A 121 -34.95 2.07 4.02
N ILE A 122 -35.44 2.23 2.78
CA ILE A 122 -34.61 2.45 1.60
C ILE A 122 -34.87 3.87 1.10
N LEU A 123 -33.81 4.67 1.07
CA LEU A 123 -33.80 6.01 0.51
C LEU A 123 -33.03 6.02 -0.80
N VAL A 124 -33.49 6.85 -1.73
CA VAL A 124 -32.90 7.02 -3.07
C VAL A 124 -32.15 8.36 -3.12
N PRO A 125 -31.42 8.70 -4.19
CA PRO A 125 -30.65 9.93 -4.21
C PRO A 125 -31.58 11.15 -4.09
N GLY A 126 -31.24 12.11 -3.23
CA GLY A 126 -32.12 13.22 -2.90
C GLY A 126 -31.66 14.10 -1.74
N ILE A 127 -32.43 15.16 -1.50
CA ILE A 127 -32.26 16.11 -0.40
C ILE A 127 -33.47 15.93 0.53
N TYR A 128 -33.19 15.40 1.72
CA TYR A 128 -34.14 15.02 2.75
C TYR A 128 -34.17 16.11 3.83
N SER A 129 -35.35 16.62 4.18
CA SER A 129 -35.51 17.58 5.28
C SER A 129 -36.39 17.00 6.39
N ILE A 130 -35.89 17.07 7.62
CA ILE A 130 -36.59 16.71 8.85
C ILE A 130 -36.59 17.96 9.75
N PRO A 131 -37.71 18.71 9.83
CA PRO A 131 -37.78 19.97 10.57
C PRO A 131 -37.97 19.77 12.08
N SER A 132 -37.23 18.82 12.66
CA SER A 132 -37.31 18.45 14.08
C SER A 132 -36.07 17.66 14.50
N VAL A 133 -36.02 17.26 15.77
CA VAL A 133 -35.11 16.19 16.22
C VAL A 133 -35.34 14.94 15.37
N ALA A 134 -34.27 14.21 15.06
CA ALA A 134 -34.31 12.99 14.28
C ALA A 134 -33.54 11.86 14.97
N SER A 135 -33.91 10.62 14.65
CA SER A 135 -33.22 9.44 15.15
C SER A 135 -32.98 8.42 14.04
N LEU A 136 -31.91 7.66 14.17
CA LEU A 136 -31.66 6.45 13.38
C LEU A 136 -31.78 5.24 14.28
N ASP A 137 -32.53 4.24 13.83
CA ASP A 137 -32.66 2.96 14.52
C ASP A 137 -32.52 1.79 13.53
N HIS A 138 -31.81 0.74 13.92
CA HIS A 138 -31.47 -0.38 13.03
C HIS A 138 -30.82 0.10 11.71
N VAL A 139 -31.23 -0.47 10.57
CA VAL A 139 -30.58 -0.26 9.26
C VAL A 139 -31.31 0.81 8.45
N LEU A 140 -30.58 1.83 7.97
CA LEU A 140 -31.00 2.73 6.89
C LEU A 140 -30.22 2.39 5.62
N ASN A 141 -30.93 2.13 4.52
CA ASN A 141 -30.31 1.78 3.24
C ASN A 141 -30.32 2.98 2.28
N LEU A 142 -29.16 3.39 1.79
CA LEU A 142 -28.99 4.42 0.77
C LEU A 142 -28.71 3.75 -0.58
N ASP A 143 -29.71 3.75 -1.46
CA ASP A 143 -29.65 3.06 -2.75
C ASP A 143 -29.39 4.06 -3.88
N ALA A 144 -28.19 4.01 -4.46
CA ALA A 144 -27.81 4.88 -5.56
C ALA A 144 -28.45 4.53 -6.90
N LYS A 145 -29.24 3.45 -6.98
CA LYS A 145 -29.90 2.98 -8.21
C LYS A 145 -28.93 2.79 -9.38
N GLY A 146 -27.70 2.35 -9.09
CA GLY A 146 -26.64 2.13 -10.07
C GLY A 146 -25.86 3.38 -10.47
N ASN A 147 -26.16 4.55 -9.91
CA ASN A 147 -25.44 5.79 -10.20
C ASN A 147 -24.35 6.08 -9.15
N PRO A 148 -23.05 5.88 -9.45
CA PRO A 148 -21.96 6.12 -8.48
C PRO A 148 -21.75 7.59 -8.11
N ASN A 149 -22.41 8.53 -8.81
CA ASN A 149 -22.42 9.96 -8.51
C ASN A 149 -23.70 10.39 -7.77
N ALA A 150 -24.53 9.44 -7.34
CA ALA A 150 -25.70 9.70 -6.52
C ALA A 150 -25.32 10.42 -5.23
N ILE A 151 -26.11 11.43 -4.85
CA ILE A 151 -25.91 12.27 -3.69
C ILE A 151 -27.11 12.15 -2.75
N PHE A 152 -26.80 12.09 -1.45
CA PHE A 152 -27.77 12.04 -0.36
C PHE A 152 -27.44 13.18 0.60
N ILE A 153 -28.36 14.13 0.76
CA ILE A 153 -28.23 15.23 1.71
C ILE A 153 -29.36 15.11 2.72
N PHE A 154 -29.02 15.06 4.00
CA PHE A 154 -29.95 15.09 5.11
C PHE A 154 -29.84 16.43 5.83
N GLN A 155 -30.90 17.21 5.83
CA GLN A 155 -31.05 18.44 6.59
C GLN A 155 -31.94 18.15 7.80
N ILE A 156 -31.37 18.23 9.00
CA ILE A 156 -32.05 17.93 10.26
C ILE A 156 -32.07 19.22 11.08
N ASP A 157 -33.24 19.82 11.25
CA ASP A 157 -33.41 21.07 12.01
C ASP A 157 -33.62 20.77 13.51
N GLY A 158 -32.69 20.00 14.07
CA GLY A 158 -32.69 19.59 15.47
C GLY A 158 -31.54 18.64 15.79
N ALA A 159 -31.55 18.07 16.99
CA ALA A 159 -30.58 17.05 17.38
C ALA A 159 -30.77 15.76 16.57
N PHE A 160 -29.67 15.05 16.32
CA PHE A 160 -29.65 13.75 15.66
C PHE A 160 -29.03 12.71 16.59
N ALA A 161 -29.76 11.62 16.84
CA ALA A 161 -29.28 10.52 17.67
C ALA A 161 -29.39 9.18 16.93
N THR A 162 -28.58 8.21 17.33
CA THR A 162 -28.72 6.83 16.86
C THR A 162 -28.97 5.90 18.04
N THR A 163 -29.65 4.77 17.81
CA THR A 163 -29.69 3.68 18.80
C THR A 163 -28.46 2.78 18.64
N SER A 164 -28.15 1.99 19.66
CA SER A 164 -26.99 1.08 19.62
C SER A 164 -27.04 0.14 18.41
N ASN A 165 -25.89 -0.03 17.75
CA ASN A 165 -25.73 -0.85 16.55
C ASN A 165 -26.59 -0.42 15.33
N SER A 166 -27.05 0.84 15.30
CA SER A 166 -27.64 1.41 14.09
C SER A 166 -26.63 1.43 12.94
N GLU A 167 -27.11 1.29 11.70
CA GLU A 167 -26.25 1.15 10.53
C GLU A 167 -26.79 1.91 9.32
N VAL A 168 -25.94 2.68 8.66
CA VAL A 168 -26.19 3.24 7.33
C VAL A 168 -25.50 2.35 6.29
N LYS A 169 -26.28 1.67 5.44
CA LYS A 169 -25.79 0.83 4.34
C LYS A 169 -25.80 1.57 3.02
N LEU A 170 -24.73 1.41 2.25
CA LEU A 170 -24.60 1.92 0.90
C LEU A 170 -24.89 0.81 -0.11
N LEU A 171 -25.90 0.99 -0.96
CA LEU A 171 -26.34 0.01 -1.94
C LEU A 171 -26.15 0.52 -3.37
N ASN A 172 -25.96 -0.43 -4.30
CA ASN A 172 -26.00 -0.22 -5.75
C ASN A 172 -25.15 0.96 -6.24
N GLY A 173 -23.92 1.07 -5.72
CA GLY A 173 -22.96 2.10 -6.13
C GLY A 173 -22.98 3.38 -5.29
N ALA A 174 -23.79 3.47 -4.23
CA ALA A 174 -23.73 4.59 -3.30
C ALA A 174 -22.34 4.68 -2.65
N LYS A 175 -21.86 5.91 -2.45
CA LYS A 175 -20.52 6.19 -1.91
C LYS A 175 -20.64 7.11 -0.70
N ALA A 176 -19.92 6.82 0.38
CA ALA A 176 -19.95 7.63 1.60
C ALA A 176 -19.52 9.08 1.33
N CYS A 177 -18.58 9.32 0.41
CA CYS A 177 -18.16 10.66 0.02
C CYS A 177 -19.26 11.53 -0.62
N ASN A 178 -20.40 10.94 -1.02
CA ASN A 178 -21.58 11.66 -1.53
C ASN A 178 -22.76 11.68 -0.54
N VAL A 179 -22.55 11.30 0.72
CA VAL A 179 -23.56 11.36 1.78
C VAL A 179 -23.20 12.50 2.72
N PHE A 180 -24.17 13.38 3.00
CA PHE A 180 -23.99 14.56 3.83
C PHE A 180 -25.12 14.68 4.85
N TRP A 181 -24.77 15.01 6.08
CA TRP A 181 -25.69 15.24 7.18
C TRP A 181 -25.43 16.65 7.72
N LYS A 182 -26.36 17.58 7.47
CA LYS A 182 -26.37 18.93 8.03
C LYS A 182 -27.36 18.95 9.19
N ILE A 183 -26.87 19.25 10.39
CA ILE A 183 -27.61 19.04 11.64
C ILE A 183 -27.55 20.32 12.47
N GLU A 184 -28.71 20.88 12.83
CA GLU A 184 -28.84 22.10 13.65
C GLU A 184 -28.89 21.81 15.16
N GLY A 185 -28.18 20.78 15.63
CA GLY A 185 -28.23 20.35 17.02
C GLY A 185 -27.21 19.25 17.34
N LEU A 186 -27.26 18.79 18.60
CA LEU A 186 -26.36 17.75 19.10
C LEU A 186 -26.40 16.51 18.20
N VAL A 187 -25.23 16.01 17.84
CA VAL A 187 -25.08 14.69 17.22
C VAL A 187 -24.65 13.70 18.30
N SER A 188 -25.41 12.61 18.48
CA SER A 188 -25.08 11.55 19.43
C SER A 188 -25.13 10.18 18.73
N LEU A 189 -23.96 9.64 18.41
CA LEU A 189 -23.82 8.31 17.82
C LEU A 189 -23.64 7.28 18.95
N ALA A 190 -24.60 6.37 19.11
CA ALA A 190 -24.60 5.36 20.17
C ALA A 190 -23.59 4.26 19.87
N THR A 191 -23.29 3.46 20.90
CA THR A 191 -22.34 2.35 20.85
C THR A 191 -22.57 1.44 19.63
N GLY A 192 -21.48 1.12 18.92
CA GLY A 192 -21.52 0.20 17.78
C GLY A 192 -22.17 0.75 16.50
N THR A 193 -22.50 2.04 16.43
CA THR A 193 -23.12 2.64 15.23
C THR A 193 -22.17 2.59 14.03
N ILE A 194 -22.66 2.12 12.88
CA ILE A 194 -21.95 2.18 11.60
C ILE A 194 -22.52 3.34 10.78
N MET A 195 -21.80 4.45 10.75
CA MET A 195 -22.20 5.70 10.11
C MET A 195 -21.47 5.92 8.78
N LYS A 196 -22.15 6.54 7.81
CA LYS A 196 -21.59 6.86 6.49
C LYS A 196 -21.81 8.33 6.16
N GLY A 197 -20.77 9.00 5.67
CA GLY A 197 -20.86 10.35 5.12
C GLY A 197 -20.25 11.46 5.98
N THR A 198 -20.33 12.67 5.46
CA THR A 198 -19.83 13.88 6.13
C THR A 198 -20.92 14.40 7.06
N VAL A 199 -20.69 14.32 8.36
CA VAL A 199 -21.57 14.83 9.41
C VAL A 199 -21.10 16.23 9.80
N ILE A 200 -21.99 17.21 9.64
CA ILE A 200 -21.77 18.61 9.99
C ILE A 200 -22.78 19.04 11.06
N ALA A 201 -22.30 19.21 12.28
CA ALA A 201 -23.07 19.78 13.38
C ALA A 201 -22.89 21.29 13.41
N ASN A 202 -23.98 22.04 13.21
CA ASN A 202 -23.96 23.49 13.28
C ASN A 202 -24.24 23.95 14.72
N ASN A 203 -23.35 24.76 15.28
CA ASN A 203 -23.47 25.30 16.65
C ASN A 203 -23.76 24.23 17.72
N ALA A 204 -23.25 23.02 17.52
CA ALA A 204 -23.49 21.88 18.39
C ALA A 204 -22.30 20.93 18.45
N ALA A 205 -22.27 20.16 19.54
CA ALA A 205 -21.29 19.11 19.75
C ALA A 205 -21.59 17.84 18.94
N ILE A 206 -20.56 17.02 18.75
CA ILE A 206 -20.65 15.67 18.21
C ILE A 206 -20.09 14.70 19.25
N ILE A 207 -20.88 13.69 19.62
CA ILE A 207 -20.49 12.63 20.54
C ILE A 207 -20.54 11.31 19.79
N MET A 208 -19.42 10.57 19.80
CA MET A 208 -19.33 9.23 19.20
C MET A 208 -18.88 8.24 20.26
N ASN A 209 -19.81 7.40 20.71
CA ASN A 209 -19.57 6.42 21.77
C ASN A 209 -18.72 5.24 21.30
N THR A 210 -18.35 4.38 22.25
CA THR A 210 -17.53 3.18 22.03
C THR A 210 -17.93 2.37 20.80
N GLY A 211 -16.96 2.02 19.96
CA GLY A 211 -17.17 1.13 18.82
C GLY A 211 -17.96 1.75 17.66
N VAL A 212 -18.20 3.07 17.65
CA VAL A 212 -18.72 3.75 16.45
C VAL A 212 -17.72 3.57 15.30
N SER A 213 -18.21 3.18 14.13
CA SER A 213 -17.45 3.15 12.89
C SER A 213 -17.99 4.19 11.92
N LEU A 214 -17.17 5.18 11.55
CA LEU A 214 -17.53 6.24 10.62
C LEU A 214 -16.66 6.17 9.36
N GLU A 215 -17.26 5.80 8.22
CA GLU A 215 -16.66 6.09 6.91
C GLU A 215 -17.17 7.46 6.47
N GLY A 216 -16.40 8.51 6.79
CA GLY A 216 -16.96 9.84 6.79
C GLY A 216 -16.09 10.88 7.47
N ARG A 217 -16.74 11.92 7.97
CA ARG A 217 -16.13 13.01 8.71
C ARG A 217 -17.08 13.48 9.80
N ALA A 218 -16.55 13.86 10.96
CA ALA A 218 -17.30 14.55 12.00
C ALA A 218 -16.77 15.99 12.11
N LEU A 219 -17.58 16.94 11.67
CA LEU A 219 -17.21 18.34 11.53
C LEU A 219 -18.18 19.21 12.35
N SER A 220 -17.68 20.09 13.21
CA SER A 220 -18.51 21.05 13.95
C SER A 220 -18.14 22.49 13.60
N THR A 221 -19.15 23.32 13.34
CA THR A 221 -18.95 24.77 13.12
C THR A 221 -18.70 25.49 14.45
N THR A 222 -19.28 25.02 15.55
CA THR A 222 -19.01 25.49 16.93
C THR A 222 -19.55 24.43 17.89
N GLY A 223 -18.69 23.73 18.60
CA GLY A 223 -19.05 22.65 19.52
C GLY A 223 -17.89 21.69 19.73
N SER A 224 -17.91 20.95 20.83
CA SER A 224 -16.90 19.91 21.07
C SER A 224 -17.12 18.69 20.17
N ILE A 225 -16.06 17.94 19.94
CA ILE A 225 -16.14 16.59 19.39
C ILE A 225 -15.55 15.66 20.43
N ASP A 226 -16.37 14.78 21.00
CA ASP A 226 -15.95 13.84 22.04
C ASP A 226 -16.13 12.41 21.51
N VAL A 227 -15.03 11.65 21.45
CA VAL A 227 -14.98 10.29 20.90
C VAL A 227 -14.44 9.30 21.92
N ASP A 228 -14.96 8.07 21.88
CA ASP A 228 -14.52 6.97 22.73
C ASP A 228 -14.32 5.70 21.89
N GLY A 229 -13.09 5.19 21.82
CA GLY A 229 -12.80 3.88 21.19
C GLY A 229 -13.42 3.65 19.82
N ILE A 230 -13.24 4.58 18.87
CA ILE A 230 -13.90 4.55 17.55
C ILE A 230 -12.98 4.11 16.42
N LEU A 231 -13.57 3.77 15.27
CA LEU A 231 -12.89 3.67 13.98
C LEU A 231 -13.47 4.71 13.02
N SER A 232 -12.70 5.74 12.66
CA SER A 232 -13.16 6.74 11.69
C SER A 232 -12.13 6.97 10.59
N TYR A 233 -12.59 7.05 9.34
CA TYR A 233 -11.69 7.28 8.21
C TYR A 233 -12.39 8.08 7.11
N ILE A 234 -11.61 8.96 6.47
CA ILE A 234 -12.07 9.75 5.34
C ILE A 234 -12.50 8.83 4.18
N PRO A 235 -13.68 9.04 3.58
CA PRO A 235 -14.16 8.19 2.50
C PRO A 235 -13.31 8.37 1.23
N ILE A 236 -12.93 7.25 0.62
CA ILE A 236 -12.28 7.23 -0.70
C ILE A 236 -13.30 7.41 -1.82
N GLY A 237 -12.84 7.84 -3.00
CA GLY A 237 -13.70 8.12 -4.15
C GLY A 237 -14.13 9.60 -4.25
N CYS A 238 -15.13 9.88 -5.10
CA CYS A 238 -15.62 11.24 -5.39
C CYS A 238 -14.52 12.27 -5.76
N GLY A 239 -13.43 11.81 -6.40
CA GLY A 239 -12.30 12.67 -6.76
C GLY A 239 -11.23 12.80 -5.67
N SER A 240 -11.35 12.09 -4.54
CA SER A 240 -10.26 11.96 -3.57
C SER A 240 -9.00 11.41 -4.25
N PRO A 241 -7.81 11.98 -3.97
CA PRO A 241 -6.57 11.51 -4.58
C PRO A 241 -6.29 10.06 -4.20
N ILE A 242 -5.76 9.29 -5.16
CA ILE A 242 -5.25 7.94 -4.89
C ILE A 242 -3.92 8.09 -4.15
N LEU A 243 -3.84 7.51 -2.95
CA LEU A 243 -2.60 7.49 -2.18
C LEU A 243 -1.64 6.47 -2.80
N ASN A 244 -0.51 6.96 -3.30
CA ASN A 244 0.58 6.14 -3.83
C ASN A 244 1.71 5.94 -2.82
N GLY A 245 1.81 6.83 -1.82
CA GLY A 245 3.01 6.94 -0.99
C GLY A 245 4.21 7.51 -1.76
N PRO A 246 5.39 7.50 -1.12
CA PRO A 246 6.63 7.95 -1.73
C PRO A 246 7.10 6.98 -2.84
N SER A 247 8.13 7.39 -3.59
CA SER A 247 8.83 6.43 -4.44
C SER A 247 9.58 5.40 -3.60
N ALA A 248 9.63 4.14 -4.04
CA ALA A 248 10.39 3.11 -3.36
C ALA A 248 11.91 3.29 -3.61
N PRO A 249 12.79 2.95 -2.65
CA PRO A 249 14.24 2.92 -2.88
C PRO A 249 14.62 1.88 -3.94
N ALA A 250 15.65 2.19 -4.73
CA ALA A 250 16.28 1.20 -5.60
C ALA A 250 17.20 0.30 -4.77
N LEU A 251 16.81 -0.97 -4.58
CA LEU A 251 17.56 -1.93 -3.75
C LEU A 251 18.86 -2.42 -4.42
N LYS A 252 18.96 -2.39 -5.76
CA LYS A 252 20.15 -2.85 -6.52
C LYS A 252 20.59 -4.25 -6.04
N SER A 253 21.87 -4.48 -5.74
CA SER A 253 22.36 -5.81 -5.31
C SER A 253 21.75 -6.29 -3.98
N THR A 254 21.34 -5.38 -3.08
CA THR A 254 20.66 -5.76 -1.83
C THR A 254 19.30 -6.42 -2.08
N GLU A 255 18.72 -6.28 -3.27
CA GLU A 255 17.46 -6.94 -3.63
C GLU A 255 17.55 -8.48 -3.55
N CYS A 256 18.75 -9.04 -3.71
CA CYS A 256 19.01 -10.48 -3.64
C CYS A 256 19.29 -10.98 -2.22
N TYR A 257 19.57 -10.09 -1.27
CA TYR A 257 19.83 -10.46 0.12
C TYR A 257 18.53 -10.50 0.93
N ALA A 258 18.38 -11.53 1.74
CA ALA A 258 17.33 -11.63 2.75
C ALA A 258 17.83 -11.13 4.12
N ILE A 259 19.08 -11.42 4.44
CA ILE A 259 19.72 -11.08 5.71
C ILE A 259 21.11 -10.56 5.41
N PHE A 260 21.42 -9.33 5.80
CA PHE A 260 22.72 -8.75 5.48
C PHE A 260 23.20 -7.71 6.51
N SER A 261 24.49 -7.77 6.84
CA SER A 261 25.16 -6.71 7.60
C SER A 261 26.32 -6.12 6.79
N ALA A 262 26.33 -4.80 6.62
CA ALA A 262 27.48 -4.13 6.01
C ALA A 262 28.66 -3.98 6.97
N GLY A 263 28.43 -4.06 8.29
CA GLY A 263 29.37 -3.64 9.32
C GLY A 263 29.30 -4.43 10.63
N GLY A 264 29.16 -5.76 10.57
CA GLY A 264 29.16 -6.64 11.74
C GLY A 264 28.85 -8.10 11.40
N SER A 265 29.16 -9.03 12.31
CA SER A 265 28.93 -10.46 12.07
C SER A 265 27.45 -10.80 11.90
N VAL A 266 27.17 -11.85 11.13
CA VAL A 266 25.83 -12.41 10.94
C VAL A 266 25.82 -13.81 11.52
N SER A 267 24.90 -14.11 12.43
CA SER A 267 24.87 -15.41 13.10
C SER A 267 23.45 -15.97 13.24
N ASN A 268 23.35 -17.29 13.23
CA ASN A 268 22.12 -18.01 13.45
C ASN A 268 22.25 -19.05 14.58
N ALA A 269 21.21 -19.15 15.39
CA ALA A 269 21.01 -20.23 16.37
C ALA A 269 19.76 -21.04 16.02
N GLY A 270 19.80 -22.36 16.19
CA GLY A 270 18.68 -23.23 15.81
C GLY A 270 18.48 -23.34 14.29
N VAL A 271 17.32 -23.85 13.87
CA VAL A 271 17.02 -24.10 12.45
C VAL A 271 16.24 -22.94 11.86
N SER A 272 16.86 -22.20 10.95
CA SER A 272 16.23 -21.09 10.22
C SER A 272 16.05 -21.42 8.75
N THR A 273 14.93 -20.99 8.18
CA THR A 273 14.66 -21.09 6.73
C THR A 273 14.75 -19.72 6.10
N VAL A 274 15.50 -19.61 5.00
CA VAL A 274 15.75 -18.32 4.35
C VAL A 274 15.60 -18.46 2.84
N THR A 275 14.89 -17.52 2.21
CA THR A 275 14.87 -17.34 0.75
C THR A 275 15.52 -16.01 0.40
N GLY A 276 16.67 -16.07 -0.27
CA GLY A 276 17.58 -14.95 -0.53
C GLY A 276 18.96 -15.18 0.06
N ASP A 277 19.92 -14.37 -0.38
CA ASP A 277 21.32 -14.46 0.05
C ASP A 277 21.49 -13.98 1.49
N ILE A 278 22.52 -14.50 2.15
CA ILE A 278 22.86 -14.22 3.55
C ILE A 278 24.33 -13.87 3.62
N GLY A 279 24.68 -12.74 4.23
CA GLY A 279 26.09 -12.39 4.31
C GLY A 279 26.44 -11.21 5.20
N THR A 280 27.74 -11.05 5.42
CA THR A 280 28.31 -9.84 6.01
C THR A 280 29.49 -9.35 5.18
N ASN A 281 29.65 -8.02 5.12
CA ASN A 281 30.85 -7.41 4.55
C ASN A 281 31.96 -7.16 5.60
N VAL A 282 31.68 -7.31 6.90
CA VAL A 282 32.66 -7.19 7.98
C VAL A 282 32.36 -8.21 9.07
N GLY A 283 33.21 -9.24 9.19
CA GLY A 283 33.05 -10.32 10.17
C GLY A 283 32.87 -11.67 9.50
N LEU A 284 32.06 -12.54 10.10
CA LEU A 284 31.74 -13.87 9.58
C LEU A 284 30.21 -14.09 9.56
N THR A 285 29.77 -14.94 8.63
CA THR A 285 28.41 -15.48 8.60
C THR A 285 28.44 -16.92 9.12
N THR A 286 27.76 -17.21 10.22
CA THR A 286 27.82 -18.52 10.89
C THR A 286 26.45 -19.05 11.31
N GLY A 287 26.36 -20.37 11.51
CA GLY A 287 25.18 -21.03 12.09
C GLY A 287 24.02 -21.31 11.11
N PHE A 288 24.11 -20.87 9.86
CA PHE A 288 23.13 -21.20 8.82
C PHE A 288 23.46 -22.54 8.16
N ASP A 289 22.45 -23.37 7.95
CA ASP A 289 22.56 -24.63 7.20
C ASP A 289 22.07 -24.42 5.76
N ALA A 290 22.97 -24.71 4.80
CA ALA A 290 22.71 -24.51 3.38
C ALA A 290 21.46 -25.27 2.86
N MET A 291 21.07 -26.37 3.51
CA MET A 291 19.88 -27.12 3.07
C MET A 291 18.55 -26.39 3.35
N TYR A 292 18.56 -25.38 4.21
CA TYR A 292 17.40 -24.54 4.52
C TYR A 292 17.50 -23.11 3.95
N VAL A 293 18.53 -22.84 3.15
CA VAL A 293 18.74 -21.54 2.49
C VAL A 293 18.55 -21.68 0.98
N LYS A 294 17.53 -21.00 0.45
CA LYS A 294 17.30 -20.83 -0.99
C LYS A 294 17.95 -19.52 -1.44
N GLY A 295 19.28 -19.55 -1.53
CA GLY A 295 20.16 -18.43 -1.84
C GLY A 295 21.62 -18.82 -1.59
N GLU A 296 22.55 -17.89 -1.73
CA GLU A 296 23.95 -18.08 -1.38
C GLU A 296 24.23 -17.63 0.07
N ILE A 297 24.94 -18.47 0.83
CA ILE A 297 25.49 -18.07 2.12
C ILE A 297 26.91 -17.57 1.83
N HIS A 298 27.19 -16.31 2.16
CA HIS A 298 28.52 -15.71 2.08
C HIS A 298 29.21 -15.83 3.45
N PRO A 299 30.02 -16.89 3.72
CA PRO A 299 30.59 -17.17 5.05
C PRO A 299 31.60 -16.11 5.51
N LYS A 300 32.18 -15.37 4.57
CA LYS A 300 33.14 -14.29 4.76
C LYS A 300 32.90 -13.22 3.69
N PRO A 301 33.42 -11.99 3.89
CA PRO A 301 33.28 -10.92 2.90
C PRO A 301 33.86 -11.31 1.53
N ASP A 302 33.15 -10.94 0.48
CA ASP A 302 33.52 -11.13 -0.93
C ASP A 302 33.06 -9.95 -1.80
N THR A 303 33.15 -10.09 -3.12
CA THR A 303 32.74 -9.04 -4.07
C THR A 303 31.24 -8.74 -4.03
N SER A 304 30.40 -9.74 -3.76
CA SER A 304 28.96 -9.58 -3.67
C SER A 304 28.59 -8.80 -2.40
N THR A 305 29.17 -9.20 -1.25
CA THR A 305 28.92 -8.49 0.01
C THR A 305 29.46 -7.06 -0.01
N ALA A 306 30.56 -6.81 -0.70
CA ALA A 306 31.10 -5.46 -0.86
C ALA A 306 30.16 -4.55 -1.67
N GLN A 307 29.60 -5.05 -2.77
CA GLN A 307 28.62 -4.30 -3.56
C GLN A 307 27.31 -4.11 -2.78
N ALA A 308 26.85 -5.13 -2.07
CA ALA A 308 25.66 -5.05 -1.22
C ALA A 308 25.83 -4.03 -0.09
N ALA A 309 27.01 -3.91 0.51
CA ALA A 309 27.29 -2.88 1.51
C ALA A 309 27.20 -1.46 0.93
N ALA A 310 27.76 -1.23 -0.25
CA ALA A 310 27.67 0.06 -0.94
C ALA A 310 26.21 0.41 -1.30
N ASP A 311 25.49 -0.55 -1.89
CA ASP A 311 24.09 -0.37 -2.27
C ASP A 311 23.17 -0.20 -1.05
N LEU A 312 23.45 -0.87 0.08
CA LEU A 312 22.71 -0.69 1.33
C LEU A 312 22.88 0.73 1.88
N ASN A 313 24.08 1.29 1.77
CA ASN A 313 24.33 2.68 2.17
C ASN A 313 23.52 3.66 1.29
N ASP A 314 23.43 3.41 -0.02
CA ASP A 314 22.57 4.20 -0.92
C ASP A 314 21.09 4.11 -0.53
N VAL A 315 20.59 2.90 -0.23
CA VAL A 315 19.21 2.68 0.24
C VAL A 315 18.95 3.43 1.54
N TYR A 316 19.85 3.33 2.52
CA TYR A 316 19.73 4.06 3.78
C TYR A 316 19.70 5.58 3.55
N ASN A 317 20.64 6.12 2.77
CA ASN A 317 20.72 7.55 2.51
C ASN A 317 19.46 8.08 1.81
N TYR A 318 18.93 7.33 0.84
CA TYR A 318 17.66 7.65 0.21
C TYR A 318 16.51 7.72 1.22
N LEU A 319 16.33 6.67 2.03
CA LEU A 319 15.27 6.62 3.04
C LEU A 319 15.42 7.72 4.09
N ASN A 320 16.65 8.08 4.44
CA ASN A 320 16.94 9.09 5.46
C ASN A 320 16.48 10.50 5.03
N VAL A 321 16.72 10.88 3.78
CA VAL A 321 16.44 12.23 3.28
C VAL A 321 15.00 12.44 2.81
N LEU A 322 14.21 11.37 2.67
CA LEU A 322 12.81 11.51 2.28
C LEU A 322 12.03 12.35 3.31
N PRO A 323 11.27 13.36 2.87
CA PRO A 323 10.36 14.09 3.75
C PRO A 323 9.28 13.14 4.27
N TYR A 324 8.85 13.36 5.51
CA TYR A 324 7.71 12.64 6.07
C TYR A 324 6.42 13.41 5.78
N ASP A 325 5.33 12.67 5.59
CA ASP A 325 3.99 13.22 5.41
C ASP A 325 3.26 13.31 6.76
N ILE A 326 3.44 12.29 7.62
CA ILE A 326 2.75 12.14 8.90
C ILE A 326 3.76 11.77 9.99
N GLU A 327 3.74 12.48 11.12
CA GLU A 327 4.45 12.08 12.32
C GLU A 327 3.50 11.36 13.28
N LEU A 328 3.83 10.12 13.64
CA LEU A 328 3.14 9.35 14.67
C LEU A 328 3.70 9.76 16.03
N LEU A 329 2.93 10.58 16.74
CA LEU A 329 3.38 11.31 17.93
C LEU A 329 3.65 10.43 19.17
N TYR A 330 3.22 9.16 19.15
CA TYR A 330 3.35 8.23 20.27
C TYR A 330 4.09 6.94 19.86
N PRO A 331 5.42 6.99 19.64
CA PRO A 331 6.16 5.82 19.15
C PRO A 331 6.12 4.59 20.05
N ALA A 332 5.94 4.77 21.36
CA ALA A 332 5.78 3.67 22.31
C ALA A 332 4.45 2.92 22.16
N GLU A 333 3.50 3.46 21.39
CA GLU A 333 2.16 2.92 21.16
C GLU A 333 1.96 2.46 19.71
N LEU A 334 3.03 2.22 18.95
CA LEU A 334 2.89 1.68 17.60
C LEU A 334 2.23 0.30 17.64
N GLY A 335 1.28 0.07 16.72
CA GLY A 335 0.47 -1.15 16.70
C GLY A 335 -0.88 -0.94 17.39
N ASN A 336 -1.31 -1.86 18.26
CA ASN A 336 -2.63 -1.82 18.91
C ASN A 336 -3.78 -1.65 17.90
N ASP A 337 -3.70 -2.37 16.77
CA ASP A 337 -4.64 -2.31 15.65
C ASP A 337 -4.67 -0.99 14.86
N LEU A 338 -3.65 -0.14 15.03
CA LEU A 338 -3.43 1.04 14.19
C LEU A 338 -3.42 0.68 12.70
N VAL A 339 -4.15 1.46 11.92
CA VAL A 339 -4.21 1.33 10.46
C VAL A 339 -3.48 2.52 9.84
N LEU A 340 -2.50 2.24 8.98
CA LEU A 340 -1.75 3.23 8.22
C LEU A 340 -2.08 3.13 6.73
N THR A 341 -1.97 4.25 6.04
CA THR A 341 -2.18 4.41 4.60
C THR A 341 -0.86 4.74 3.87
N PRO A 342 -0.83 4.81 2.53
CA PRO A 342 0.42 4.98 1.79
C PRO A 342 1.05 6.37 1.99
N HIS A 343 2.02 6.47 2.90
CA HIS A 343 2.75 7.68 3.25
C HIS A 343 4.19 7.38 3.71
N THR A 344 4.99 8.43 3.86
CA THR A 344 6.20 8.41 4.70
C THR A 344 5.85 8.82 6.12
N TYR A 345 6.02 7.91 7.07
CA TYR A 345 5.80 8.12 8.49
C TYR A 345 7.09 8.43 9.23
N LEU A 346 7.00 9.30 10.24
CA LEU A 346 8.05 9.55 11.22
C LEU A 346 7.60 9.11 12.62
N LEU A 347 8.46 8.38 13.31
CA LEU A 347 8.37 8.05 14.73
C LEU A 347 9.65 8.58 15.38
N ASN A 348 9.59 9.75 16.02
CA ASN A 348 10.78 10.48 16.44
C ASN A 348 11.30 10.08 17.84
N ALA A 349 11.22 8.78 18.18
CA ALA A 349 11.72 8.22 19.42
C ALA A 349 11.92 6.71 19.31
N ALA A 350 12.41 6.09 20.40
CA ALA A 350 12.38 4.64 20.54
C ALA A 350 10.92 4.14 20.39
N THR A 351 10.75 3.12 19.56
CA THR A 351 9.45 2.62 19.12
C THR A 351 9.23 1.21 19.63
N VAL A 352 8.02 0.94 20.11
CA VAL A 352 7.58 -0.41 20.49
C VAL A 352 6.39 -0.78 19.63
N LEU A 353 6.54 -1.79 18.77
CA LEU A 353 5.41 -2.38 18.05
C LEU A 353 4.70 -3.40 18.93
N THR A 354 3.51 -3.08 19.39
CA THR A 354 2.68 -3.95 20.23
C THR A 354 1.49 -4.49 19.44
N ASN A 355 1.16 -5.77 19.59
CA ASN A 355 0.05 -6.41 18.86
C ASN A 355 0.19 -6.22 17.33
N THR A 356 -0.81 -5.63 16.66
CA THR A 356 -0.87 -5.55 15.20
C THR A 356 -0.81 -4.11 14.72
N VAL A 357 -0.10 -3.87 13.62
CA VAL A 357 -0.27 -2.69 12.76
C VAL A 357 -0.75 -3.14 11.38
N TYR A 358 -1.73 -2.44 10.81
CA TYR A 358 -2.27 -2.71 9.48
C TYR A 358 -1.75 -1.68 8.49
N LEU A 359 -1.26 -2.14 7.33
CA LEU A 359 -0.91 -1.29 6.20
C LEU A 359 -1.98 -1.47 5.12
N ASN A 360 -2.78 -0.43 4.92
CA ASN A 360 -3.94 -0.42 4.04
C ASN A 360 -3.63 0.34 2.75
N ALA A 361 -3.47 -0.38 1.64
CA ALA A 361 -3.18 0.24 0.35
C ALA A 361 -4.41 0.85 -0.35
N GLN A 362 -5.60 0.78 0.25
CA GLN A 362 -6.84 1.35 -0.28
C GLN A 362 -7.15 0.93 -1.73
N GLY A 363 -6.78 -0.31 -2.10
CA GLY A 363 -6.96 -0.88 -3.43
C GLY A 363 -5.77 -0.65 -4.38
N ASN A 364 -4.78 0.15 -4.01
CA ASN A 364 -3.60 0.43 -4.84
C ASN A 364 -2.46 -0.55 -4.57
N ALA A 365 -2.35 -1.60 -5.38
CA ALA A 365 -1.32 -2.63 -5.20
C ALA A 365 0.14 -2.12 -5.32
N ASN A 366 0.36 -0.94 -5.88
CA ASN A 366 1.67 -0.31 -6.02
C ASN A 366 1.96 0.72 -4.91
N ALA A 367 1.04 0.90 -3.96
CA ALA A 367 1.22 1.79 -2.83
C ALA A 367 2.48 1.44 -2.03
N VAL A 368 3.22 2.49 -1.64
CA VAL A 368 4.45 2.40 -0.87
C VAL A 368 4.25 2.95 0.54
N PHE A 369 4.84 2.26 1.51
CA PHE A 369 4.87 2.65 2.91
C PHE A 369 6.32 2.79 3.36
N ILE A 370 6.68 3.94 3.90
CA ILE A 370 8.01 4.16 4.48
C ILE A 370 7.82 4.57 5.93
N ILE A 371 8.39 3.81 6.86
CA ILE A 371 8.28 4.04 8.30
C ILE A 371 9.68 4.37 8.82
N LYS A 372 9.90 5.63 9.18
CA LYS A 372 11.17 6.14 9.69
C LYS A 372 11.11 6.21 11.21
N ILE A 373 12.05 5.56 11.87
CA ILE A 373 12.18 5.52 13.33
C ILE A 373 13.51 6.15 13.72
N ASN A 374 13.46 7.24 14.47
CA ASN A 374 14.63 7.88 15.06
C ASN A 374 14.84 7.37 16.48
N GLY A 375 15.25 6.11 16.59
CA GLY A 375 15.44 5.40 17.86
C GLY A 375 15.48 3.89 17.65
N ALA A 376 15.64 3.15 18.75
CA ALA A 376 15.55 1.69 18.71
C ALA A 376 14.12 1.23 18.39
N LEU A 377 14.00 0.12 17.65
CA LEU A 377 12.73 -0.58 17.43
C LEU A 377 12.74 -1.87 18.25
N SER A 378 11.68 -2.08 19.04
CA SER A 378 11.40 -3.38 19.65
C SER A 378 9.97 -3.82 19.34
N THR A 379 9.69 -5.11 19.39
CA THR A 379 8.31 -5.62 19.29
C THR A 379 7.89 -6.34 20.57
N SER A 380 6.59 -6.39 20.85
CA SER A 380 6.06 -7.41 21.76
C SER A 380 6.25 -8.81 21.14
N THR A 381 6.13 -9.87 21.95
CA THR A 381 5.96 -11.22 21.37
C THR A 381 4.69 -11.25 20.53
N TYR A 382 4.68 -12.08 19.49
CA TYR A 382 3.56 -12.24 18.56
C TYR A 382 3.11 -10.96 17.84
N ALA A 383 3.96 -9.93 17.77
CA ALA A 383 3.62 -8.70 17.07
C ALA A 383 3.43 -8.95 15.57
N LYS A 384 2.53 -8.21 14.91
CA LYS A 384 2.16 -8.43 13.51
C LYS A 384 2.14 -7.14 12.70
N VAL A 385 2.63 -7.26 11.47
CA VAL A 385 2.36 -6.29 10.38
C VAL A 385 1.43 -6.99 9.39
N LEU A 386 0.19 -6.52 9.27
CA LEU A 386 -0.79 -7.06 8.35
C LEU A 386 -0.97 -6.15 7.14
N LEU A 387 -1.02 -6.75 5.95
CA LEU A 387 -1.21 -6.03 4.69
C LEU A 387 -2.63 -6.25 4.20
N ILE A 388 -3.36 -5.15 3.96
CA ILE A 388 -4.76 -5.22 3.52
C ILE A 388 -4.99 -4.39 2.26
N ASN A 389 -6.07 -4.72 1.54
CA ASN A 389 -6.56 -3.99 0.37
C ASN A 389 -5.49 -3.73 -0.70
N GLY A 390 -4.69 -4.74 -1.01
CA GLY A 390 -3.68 -4.71 -2.06
C GLY A 390 -2.26 -4.36 -1.61
N ALA A 391 -2.03 -4.02 -0.33
CA ALA A 391 -0.70 -3.75 0.17
C ALA A 391 0.24 -4.96 -0.03
N GLN A 392 1.49 -4.71 -0.43
CA GLN A 392 2.48 -5.76 -0.72
C GLN A 392 3.76 -5.52 0.06
N ALA A 393 4.33 -6.60 0.63
CA ALA A 393 5.53 -6.51 1.46
C ALA A 393 6.73 -5.89 0.72
N LYS A 394 6.83 -6.10 -0.61
CA LYS A 394 7.89 -5.48 -1.44
C LYS A 394 7.84 -3.95 -1.48
N ASN A 395 6.72 -3.35 -1.09
CA ASN A 395 6.54 -1.89 -1.07
C ASN A 395 6.55 -1.31 0.35
N VAL A 396 6.97 -2.08 1.35
CA VAL A 396 7.04 -1.65 2.75
C VAL A 396 8.50 -1.55 3.17
N TYR A 397 8.88 -0.38 3.69
CA TYR A 397 10.25 -0.09 4.10
C TYR A 397 10.28 0.49 5.51
N TRP A 398 11.20 -0.02 6.32
CA TRP A 398 11.46 0.46 7.66
C TRP A 398 12.87 1.01 7.69
N LYS A 399 13.04 2.29 8.02
CA LYS A 399 14.34 2.89 8.29
C LYS A 399 14.45 3.14 9.79
N ILE A 400 15.44 2.56 10.45
CA ILE A 400 15.61 2.64 11.89
C ILE A 400 17.01 3.17 12.21
N ASP A 401 17.11 4.27 12.95
CA ASP A 401 18.36 4.74 13.55
C ASP A 401 18.47 4.23 14.99
N GLY A 402 18.94 2.99 15.15
CA GLY A 402 19.07 2.33 16.44
C GLY A 402 19.04 0.81 16.33
N ALA A 403 19.15 0.14 17.47
CA ALA A 403 19.01 -1.30 17.55
C ALA A 403 17.60 -1.77 17.18
N VAL A 404 17.49 -2.95 16.58
CA VAL A 404 16.21 -3.60 16.23
C VAL A 404 16.12 -4.93 16.96
N LEU A 405 15.05 -5.11 17.72
CA LEU A 405 14.66 -6.38 18.34
C LEU A 405 13.28 -6.79 17.84
N ILE A 406 13.22 -7.85 17.04
CA ILE A 406 11.95 -8.48 16.66
C ILE A 406 11.76 -9.71 17.55
N SER A 407 10.82 -9.60 18.49
CA SER A 407 10.58 -10.58 19.56
C SER A 407 9.87 -11.84 19.06
N ASP A 408 9.85 -12.87 19.92
CA ASP A 408 9.45 -14.22 19.55
C ASP A 408 8.09 -14.29 18.85
N TYR A 409 8.03 -15.13 17.82
CA TYR A 409 6.82 -15.42 17.02
C TYR A 409 6.17 -14.22 16.34
N SER A 410 6.87 -13.10 16.21
CA SER A 410 6.37 -11.93 15.49
C SER A 410 6.36 -12.15 13.97
N GLU A 411 5.34 -11.62 13.30
CA GLU A 411 5.15 -11.68 11.85
C GLU A 411 5.34 -10.29 11.23
N ILE A 412 6.52 -10.00 10.68
CA ILE A 412 6.87 -8.69 10.13
C ILE A 412 6.86 -8.72 8.60
N LYS A 413 6.52 -7.60 7.98
CA LYS A 413 6.48 -7.42 6.52
C LYS A 413 7.35 -6.23 6.12
N GLY A 414 8.09 -6.36 5.03
CA GLY A 414 8.87 -5.27 4.44
C GLY A 414 10.39 -5.38 4.61
N THR A 415 11.10 -4.42 4.03
CA THR A 415 12.56 -4.31 4.09
C THR A 415 12.94 -3.49 5.32
N VAL A 416 13.58 -4.11 6.30
CA VAL A 416 14.10 -3.48 7.51
C VAL A 416 15.53 -3.01 7.27
N VAL A 417 15.77 -1.73 7.41
CA VAL A 417 17.09 -1.08 7.25
C VAL A 417 17.44 -0.39 8.56
N ALA A 418 18.19 -1.09 9.40
CA ALA A 418 18.76 -0.54 10.62
C ALA A 418 20.07 0.19 10.34
N ASN A 419 20.33 1.25 11.09
CA ASN A 419 21.56 2.00 11.05
C ASN A 419 22.07 2.26 12.47
N ASN A 420 23.38 2.12 12.65
CA ASN A 420 24.03 2.30 13.94
C ASN A 420 23.42 1.44 15.07
N GLY A 421 23.14 0.16 14.78
CA GLY A 421 22.44 -0.72 15.69
C GLY A 421 22.49 -2.19 15.28
N ALA A 422 22.55 -3.07 16.27
CA ALA A 422 22.38 -4.50 16.06
C ALA A 422 20.93 -4.84 15.66
N VAL A 423 20.76 -5.95 14.95
CA VAL A 423 19.45 -6.46 14.56
C VAL A 423 19.31 -7.88 15.08
N ASP A 424 18.37 -8.11 15.99
CA ASP A 424 18.09 -9.40 16.59
C ASP A 424 16.69 -9.87 16.18
N LEU A 425 16.62 -10.99 15.46
CA LEU A 425 15.37 -11.69 15.13
C LEU A 425 15.29 -12.95 15.99
N THR A 426 14.40 -12.97 16.98
CA THR A 426 14.36 -14.05 17.96
C THR A 426 13.47 -15.22 17.53
N THR A 427 13.20 -16.16 18.44
CA THR A 427 12.66 -17.48 18.14
C THR A 427 11.33 -17.40 17.38
N GLY A 428 11.25 -18.07 16.24
CA GLY A 428 10.00 -18.23 15.49
C GLY A 428 9.53 -16.98 14.75
N VAL A 429 10.36 -15.93 14.65
CA VAL A 429 10.05 -14.75 13.84
C VAL A 429 9.83 -15.14 12.38
N VAL A 430 8.75 -14.63 11.79
CA VAL A 430 8.44 -14.76 10.36
C VAL A 430 8.56 -13.39 9.70
N LEU A 431 9.53 -13.23 8.81
CA LEU A 431 9.75 -12.00 8.05
C LEU A 431 9.46 -12.25 6.56
N ASN A 432 8.37 -11.68 6.04
CA ASN A 432 8.16 -11.57 4.60
C ASN A 432 8.74 -10.23 4.14
N GLY A 433 10.02 -10.25 3.78
CA GLY A 433 10.83 -9.05 3.79
C GLY A 433 12.32 -9.33 3.80
N ARG A 434 13.08 -8.33 4.26
CA ARG A 434 14.54 -8.38 4.35
C ARG A 434 14.97 -7.73 5.67
N ALA A 435 16.08 -8.17 6.25
CA ALA A 435 16.65 -7.58 7.46
C ALA A 435 18.10 -7.14 7.20
N PHE A 436 18.33 -5.83 7.28
CA PHE A 436 19.60 -5.20 6.99
C PHE A 436 20.08 -4.33 8.14
N THR A 437 21.40 -4.29 8.33
CA THR A 437 22.05 -3.27 9.17
C THR A 437 23.27 -2.68 8.47
N THR A 438 23.39 -1.34 8.47
CA THR A 438 24.57 -0.64 7.92
C THR A 438 25.78 -0.81 8.82
N THR A 439 25.56 -0.87 10.14
CA THR A 439 26.60 -1.01 11.17
C THR A 439 25.98 -1.73 12.35
N GLY A 440 26.45 -2.93 12.65
CA GLY A 440 25.91 -3.76 13.72
C GLY A 440 25.97 -5.26 13.42
N ALA A 441 25.98 -6.07 14.46
CA ALA A 441 25.78 -7.51 14.32
C ALA A 441 24.31 -7.80 13.97
N LEU A 442 24.08 -8.89 13.24
CA LEU A 442 22.73 -9.39 12.97
C LEU A 442 22.64 -10.83 13.48
N SER A 443 21.78 -11.04 14.48
CA SER A 443 21.56 -12.35 15.08
C SER A 443 20.17 -12.86 14.74
N THR A 444 20.08 -14.15 14.48
CA THR A 444 18.80 -14.83 14.23
C THR A 444 18.68 -16.10 15.08
N ALA A 445 17.46 -16.44 15.50
CA ALA A 445 17.19 -17.68 16.21
C ALA A 445 15.93 -18.35 15.65
N ALA A 446 16.07 -19.51 15.00
CA ALA A 446 14.96 -20.31 14.47
C ALA A 446 13.89 -19.49 13.71
N VAL A 447 14.31 -18.70 12.71
CA VAL A 447 13.47 -17.76 11.98
C VAL A 447 13.04 -18.29 10.60
N SER A 448 11.99 -17.70 10.03
CA SER A 448 11.60 -17.89 8.63
C SER A 448 11.64 -16.55 7.90
N VAL A 449 12.63 -16.35 7.03
CA VAL A 449 12.79 -15.11 6.24
C VAL A 449 12.57 -15.40 4.76
N VAL A 450 11.62 -14.72 4.14
CA VAL A 450 11.32 -14.85 2.72
C VAL A 450 11.40 -13.48 2.07
N MET A 451 12.43 -13.24 1.26
CA MET A 451 12.52 -11.99 0.51
C MET A 451 11.42 -11.91 -0.56
N PRO A 452 10.79 -10.73 -0.77
CA PRO A 452 9.88 -10.53 -1.88
C PRO A 452 10.58 -10.71 -3.23
N VAL A 453 9.84 -11.23 -4.22
CA VAL A 453 10.33 -11.37 -5.60
C VAL A 453 10.85 -10.03 -6.12
N GLY A 454 12.00 -10.06 -6.77
CA GLY A 454 12.67 -8.83 -7.20
C GLY A 454 14.08 -9.08 -7.71
N CYS A 455 14.84 -9.96 -7.05
CA CYS A 455 16.19 -10.33 -7.47
C CYS A 455 16.17 -10.90 -8.91
N PRO A 456 16.71 -10.17 -9.91
CA PRO A 456 16.85 -10.72 -11.24
C PRO A 456 17.94 -11.78 -11.15
N THR A 457 17.59 -13.05 -11.39
CA THR A 457 18.56 -14.13 -11.48
C THR A 457 19.41 -13.92 -12.74
N MET A 458 20.44 -13.07 -12.64
CA MET A 458 21.50 -12.91 -13.64
C MET A 458 22.76 -13.72 -13.29
N GLY A 459 22.62 -14.71 -12.41
CA GLY A 459 23.65 -15.72 -12.19
C GLY A 459 23.38 -16.94 -13.06
N THR A 460 24.27 -17.27 -13.99
CA THR A 460 24.44 -18.68 -14.37
C THR A 460 24.90 -19.38 -13.11
N HIS A 461 24.10 -20.32 -12.58
CA HIS A 461 24.53 -21.19 -11.49
C HIS A 461 25.97 -21.66 -11.75
N SER A 462 26.86 -21.49 -10.77
CA SER A 462 28.10 -22.25 -10.73
C SER A 462 27.70 -23.72 -10.60
N PHE A 463 27.61 -24.41 -11.74
CA PHE A 463 27.32 -25.83 -11.80
C PHE A 463 28.46 -26.57 -11.10
N ASN A 464 28.29 -26.87 -9.82
CA ASN A 464 28.82 -28.09 -9.21
C ASN A 464 27.95 -29.29 -9.63
N GLU A 465 27.62 -29.38 -10.93
CA GLU A 465 27.18 -30.63 -11.52
C GLU A 465 28.41 -31.34 -12.10
N VAL A 466 28.41 -32.67 -12.00
CA VAL A 466 29.37 -33.55 -12.68
C VAL A 466 29.48 -33.11 -14.14
N GLN A 467 30.65 -32.60 -14.57
CA GLN A 467 30.86 -32.20 -15.96
C GLN A 467 30.59 -33.39 -16.88
N LYS A 468 29.42 -33.41 -17.53
CA LYS A 468 29.02 -34.45 -18.48
C LYS A 468 29.78 -34.36 -19.78
N VAL A 469 30.32 -33.18 -20.11
CA VAL A 469 31.09 -32.92 -21.32
C VAL A 469 32.35 -32.13 -20.98
N THR A 470 33.50 -32.54 -21.52
CA THR A 470 34.76 -31.78 -21.45
C THR A 470 35.12 -31.28 -22.83
N ILE A 471 35.49 -30.00 -22.95
CA ILE A 471 35.85 -29.37 -24.22
C ILE A 471 37.25 -28.80 -24.12
N TYR A 472 38.15 -29.20 -25.03
CA TYR A 472 39.56 -28.82 -25.00
C TYR A 472 40.21 -28.84 -26.40
N PRO A 473 41.32 -28.12 -26.62
CA PRO A 473 41.89 -27.11 -25.71
C PRO A 473 40.97 -25.88 -25.62
N ASN A 474 40.98 -25.21 -24.47
CA ASN A 474 40.38 -23.89 -24.32
C ASN A 474 41.39 -23.02 -23.54
N PRO A 475 42.07 -22.06 -24.17
CA PRO A 475 41.81 -21.52 -25.52
C PRO A 475 42.16 -22.48 -26.69
N PHE A 476 41.44 -22.38 -27.81
CA PHE A 476 41.67 -23.16 -29.04
C PHE A 476 42.19 -22.30 -30.20
N HIS A 477 42.83 -22.93 -31.19
CA HIS A 477 43.27 -22.29 -32.44
C HIS A 477 42.44 -22.81 -33.62
N SER A 478 42.89 -23.89 -34.26
CA SER A 478 42.24 -24.46 -35.45
C SER A 478 41.30 -25.62 -35.15
N THR A 479 41.39 -26.25 -33.98
CA THR A 479 40.59 -27.45 -33.64
C THR A 479 40.07 -27.40 -32.22
N LEU A 480 38.89 -27.98 -32.01
CA LEU A 480 38.25 -28.12 -30.69
C LEU A 480 37.76 -29.55 -30.51
N THR A 481 38.16 -30.21 -29.44
CA THR A 481 37.73 -31.57 -29.09
C THR A 481 36.66 -31.52 -28.01
N ILE A 482 35.60 -32.30 -28.22
CA ILE A 482 34.47 -32.49 -27.32
C ILE A 482 34.48 -33.94 -26.86
N GLU A 483 34.58 -34.16 -25.56
CA GLU A 483 34.50 -35.47 -24.92
C GLU A 483 33.22 -35.56 -24.09
N ILE A 484 32.29 -36.44 -24.48
CA ILE A 484 31.08 -36.76 -23.71
C ILE A 484 31.41 -37.90 -22.73
N LYS A 485 31.25 -37.66 -21.43
CA LYS A 485 31.56 -38.65 -20.37
C LYS A 485 30.47 -39.69 -20.17
N ASP A 486 29.22 -39.35 -20.45
CA ASP A 486 28.06 -40.23 -20.31
C ASP A 486 27.46 -40.61 -21.67
N ALA A 487 27.40 -41.90 -21.98
CA ALA A 487 26.89 -42.42 -23.24
C ALA A 487 25.41 -42.07 -23.49
N TYR A 488 24.61 -41.82 -22.44
CA TYR A 488 23.21 -41.42 -22.58
C TYR A 488 23.05 -40.06 -23.27
N GLU A 489 24.05 -39.18 -23.11
CA GLU A 489 24.04 -37.81 -23.66
C GLU A 489 24.45 -37.75 -25.13
N MET A 490 24.85 -38.87 -25.77
CA MET A 490 25.21 -38.89 -27.20
C MET A 490 24.00 -38.98 -28.15
N ASN A 491 22.80 -39.23 -27.62
CA ASN A 491 21.60 -39.41 -28.44
C ASN A 491 21.19 -38.10 -29.14
N ASN A 492 21.44 -38.03 -30.46
CA ASN A 492 21.18 -36.85 -31.27
C ASN A 492 21.86 -35.59 -30.69
N ALA A 493 23.11 -35.76 -30.25
CA ALA A 493 23.90 -34.69 -29.65
C ALA A 493 24.45 -33.73 -30.71
N GLN A 494 24.43 -32.44 -30.40
CA GLN A 494 25.00 -31.39 -31.23
C GLN A 494 25.62 -30.30 -30.35
N ILE A 495 26.66 -29.66 -30.86
CA ILE A 495 27.16 -28.39 -30.31
C ILE A 495 26.65 -27.24 -31.18
N VAL A 496 26.28 -26.15 -30.52
CA VAL A 496 25.99 -24.87 -31.16
C VAL A 496 26.88 -23.81 -30.53
N LEU A 497 27.62 -23.08 -31.35
CA LEU A 497 28.43 -21.94 -30.95
C LEU A 497 27.75 -20.64 -31.34
N TYR A 498 27.85 -19.66 -30.44
CA TYR A 498 27.35 -18.33 -30.60
C TYR A 498 28.47 -17.30 -30.42
N ASP A 499 28.43 -16.22 -31.17
CA ASP A 499 29.26 -15.06 -30.89
C ASP A 499 28.78 -14.28 -29.65
N VAL A 500 29.52 -13.25 -29.25
CA VAL A 500 29.18 -12.38 -28.11
C VAL A 500 27.86 -11.61 -28.28
N PHE A 501 27.33 -11.52 -29.51
CA PHE A 501 26.04 -10.90 -29.81
C PHE A 501 24.90 -11.93 -29.86
N GLY A 502 25.18 -13.20 -29.55
CA GLY A 502 24.19 -14.28 -29.51
C GLY A 502 23.82 -14.85 -30.88
N ARG A 503 24.55 -14.52 -31.95
CA ARG A 503 24.34 -15.07 -33.30
C ARG A 503 24.98 -16.45 -33.39
N GLU A 504 24.26 -17.42 -33.94
CA GLU A 504 24.81 -18.76 -34.20
C GLU A 504 25.92 -18.67 -35.26
N VAL A 505 27.14 -19.04 -34.88
CA VAL A 505 28.31 -19.00 -35.76
C VAL A 505 28.72 -20.38 -36.26
N LYS A 506 28.40 -21.44 -35.52
CA LYS A 506 28.69 -22.81 -35.94
C LYS A 506 27.77 -23.80 -35.24
N LYS A 507 27.39 -24.85 -35.96
CA LYS A 507 26.60 -25.95 -35.44
C LYS A 507 27.12 -27.27 -36.02
N ALA A 508 27.37 -28.24 -35.15
CA ALA A 508 27.93 -29.52 -35.54
C ALA A 508 27.32 -30.66 -34.72
N ALA A 509 27.12 -31.81 -35.35
CA ALA A 509 26.71 -33.03 -34.66
C ALA A 509 27.89 -33.61 -33.85
N VAL A 510 27.60 -34.18 -32.69
CA VAL A 510 28.57 -34.91 -31.85
C VAL A 510 28.19 -36.39 -31.92
N THR A 511 28.77 -37.10 -32.88
CA THR A 511 28.39 -38.47 -33.22
C THR A 511 29.21 -39.53 -32.49
N GLU A 512 30.37 -39.15 -31.96
CA GLU A 512 31.29 -40.03 -31.25
C GLU A 512 31.59 -39.50 -29.85
N LYS A 513 32.00 -40.41 -28.94
CA LYS A 513 32.35 -40.07 -27.56
C LYS A 513 33.41 -38.96 -27.48
N ILE A 514 34.36 -38.98 -28.41
CA ILE A 514 35.34 -37.92 -28.63
C ILE A 514 35.13 -37.43 -30.05
N THR A 515 34.69 -36.19 -30.20
CA THR A 515 34.48 -35.55 -31.51
C THR A 515 35.40 -34.34 -31.63
N THR A 516 36.21 -34.28 -32.68
CA THR A 516 37.05 -33.11 -32.98
C THR A 516 36.42 -32.30 -34.11
N LEU A 517 36.33 -30.99 -33.88
CA LEU A 517 35.78 -30.02 -34.83
C LEU A 517 36.88 -29.12 -35.34
N GLU A 518 36.91 -28.92 -36.65
CA GLU A 518 37.69 -27.87 -37.30
C GLU A 518 37.04 -26.51 -37.00
N MET A 519 37.84 -25.55 -36.54
CA MET A 519 37.41 -24.23 -36.08
C MET A 519 38.19 -23.09 -36.75
N GLY A 520 39.00 -23.39 -37.77
CA GLY A 520 39.87 -22.43 -38.46
C GLY A 520 39.14 -21.23 -39.11
N ASP A 521 37.83 -21.33 -39.30
CA ASP A 521 37.00 -20.25 -39.87
C ASP A 521 36.52 -19.22 -38.82
N LEU A 522 36.79 -19.46 -37.54
CA LEU A 522 36.38 -18.56 -36.45
C LEU A 522 37.47 -17.52 -36.16
N THR A 523 37.08 -16.25 -36.07
CA THR A 523 37.98 -15.16 -35.67
C THR A 523 38.36 -15.27 -34.19
N SER A 524 39.55 -14.82 -33.81
CA SER A 524 39.97 -14.75 -32.41
C SER A 524 38.95 -13.96 -31.56
N GLY A 525 38.58 -14.49 -30.40
CA GLY A 525 37.53 -13.91 -29.57
C GLY A 525 36.83 -14.89 -28.65
N PHE A 526 35.82 -14.39 -27.93
CA PHE A 526 34.98 -15.17 -27.04
C PHE A 526 33.77 -15.75 -27.77
N TYR A 527 33.49 -17.02 -27.49
CA TYR A 527 32.32 -17.73 -28.00
C TYR A 527 31.57 -18.38 -26.84
N LEU A 528 30.24 -18.39 -26.95
CA LEU A 528 29.38 -19.17 -26.06
C LEU A 528 29.04 -20.49 -26.75
N TYR A 529 29.02 -21.60 -26.01
CA TYR A 529 28.58 -22.88 -26.56
C TYR A 529 27.39 -23.44 -25.80
N LYS A 530 26.59 -24.25 -26.51
CA LYS A 530 25.58 -25.15 -25.95
C LYS A 530 25.78 -26.55 -26.52
N ILE A 531 25.86 -27.55 -25.66
CA ILE A 531 25.69 -28.96 -26.02
C ILE A 531 24.21 -29.29 -25.85
N ILE A 532 23.59 -29.78 -26.90
CA ILE A 532 22.17 -30.14 -26.95
C ILE A 532 22.08 -31.62 -27.27
N SER A 533 21.41 -32.40 -26.43
CA SER A 533 21.11 -33.82 -26.65
C SER A 533 19.62 -34.04 -26.48
N ASN A 534 18.99 -34.82 -27.37
CA ASN A 534 17.54 -35.03 -27.36
C ASN A 534 16.69 -33.74 -27.19
N LYS A 535 17.08 -32.65 -27.85
CA LYS A 535 16.46 -31.31 -27.77
C LYS A 535 16.53 -30.62 -26.39
N LYS A 536 17.31 -31.14 -25.45
CA LYS A 536 17.59 -30.50 -24.14
C LYS A 536 19.04 -30.01 -24.10
N VAL A 537 19.26 -28.85 -23.46
CA VAL A 537 20.62 -28.36 -23.21
C VAL A 537 21.24 -29.20 -22.10
N VAL A 538 22.34 -29.87 -22.41
CA VAL A 538 23.09 -30.75 -21.51
C VAL A 538 24.17 -29.96 -20.76
N GLN A 539 24.84 -29.05 -21.47
CA GLN A 539 25.89 -28.20 -20.90
C GLN A 539 26.02 -26.94 -21.74
N SER A 540 26.38 -25.82 -21.11
CA SER A 540 26.74 -24.58 -21.80
C SER A 540 27.92 -23.92 -21.12
N GLY A 541 28.69 -23.12 -21.86
CA GLY A 541 29.83 -22.42 -21.28
C GLY A 541 30.50 -21.46 -22.26
N LYS A 542 31.74 -21.08 -21.94
CA LYS A 542 32.55 -20.12 -22.71
C LYS A 542 33.78 -20.80 -23.30
N LEU A 543 34.11 -20.42 -24.53
CA LEU A 543 35.33 -20.82 -25.23
C LEU A 543 36.07 -19.58 -25.73
N MET A 544 37.39 -19.67 -25.81
CA MET A 544 38.26 -18.61 -26.33
C MET A 544 38.99 -19.13 -27.56
N ALA A 545 38.77 -18.49 -28.71
CA ALA A 545 39.57 -18.69 -29.92
C ALA A 545 40.77 -17.74 -29.87
N LYS A 546 41.97 -18.25 -30.15
CA LYS A 546 43.21 -17.48 -30.24
C LYS A 546 43.66 -17.30 -31.68
#